data_AF-A0A819ASV4-F1
#
_entry.id   AF-A0A819ASV4-F1
#
_cell.length_a   1.000
_cell.length_b   1.000
_cell.length_c   1.000
_cell.angle_alpha   90.00
_cell.angle_beta   90.00
_cell.angle_gamma   90.00
#
_symmetry.space_group_name_H-M   'P 1'
#
loop_
_entity.id
_entity.type
_entity.pdbx_description
1 polymer ?
#
loop_
_entity_poly.entity_id
_entity_poly.type
_entity_poly.pdbx_seq_one_letter_code
_entity_poly.pdbx_strand_id
1 'polypeptide(L)'
;MSESFRNGFSRIGCAAHFVNKIIEHSLCNSNIDYDDIQQLFNDIHYIVVYLRSCHNQSKLSKKLEIFVKTRWCSAYDMISIFIDVYPDLNGIISDKSQKSILSGIDFDETLAFAKCLKYFVDVAELLSEEKTATIQLVLPLKQRLIKLSKLDPNDPDSIIKLKKYIENEIPIYWELDDIHYMAAVLHKKMKYLQICPNKDKKKAYDLLKKEINRRQECFDQLSTSASVPDANDKLKRYLQANDSLRDDEDLFMFWKRQKVFYHS
;
A
#
# COMPACT_ATOMS: atom_id res chain seq x y z
N MET A 1 -8.06 -16.01 -14.19
CA MET A 1 -8.23 -16.69 -12.89
C MET A 1 -9.71 -16.69 -12.52
N SER A 2 -10.50 -17.39 -13.33
CA SER A 2 -11.93 -17.62 -13.11
C SER A 2 -12.09 -19.00 -12.49
N GLU A 3 -13.09 -19.14 -11.62
CA GLU A 3 -13.57 -20.38 -11.00
C GLU A 3 -12.83 -20.84 -9.73
N SER A 4 -13.19 -20.25 -8.58
CA SER A 4 -12.98 -20.91 -7.27
C SER A 4 -14.05 -20.62 -6.21
N PHE A 5 -15.01 -19.72 -6.46
CA PHE A 5 -16.09 -19.45 -5.50
C PHE A 5 -17.44 -19.49 -6.22
N ARG A 6 -18.18 -20.58 -6.01
CA ARG A 6 -19.56 -20.72 -6.48
C ARG A 6 -20.47 -19.78 -5.67
N ASN A 7 -21.34 -19.08 -6.39
CA ASN A 7 -22.66 -18.54 -6.04
C ASN A 7 -22.80 -17.70 -4.75
N GLY A 8 -22.93 -16.38 -4.92
CA GLY A 8 -23.54 -15.46 -3.94
C GLY A 8 -22.57 -14.56 -3.14
N PHE A 9 -21.26 -14.78 -3.24
CA PHE A 9 -20.26 -13.99 -2.52
C PHE A 9 -19.67 -12.88 -3.41
N SER A 10 -19.67 -11.65 -2.92
CA SER A 10 -18.92 -10.54 -3.53
C SER A 10 -17.45 -10.61 -3.07
N ARG A 11 -16.53 -10.78 -4.02
CA ARG A 11 -15.09 -10.71 -3.75
C ARG A 11 -14.62 -9.26 -3.86
N ILE A 12 -13.97 -8.77 -2.81
CA ILE A 12 -13.28 -7.47 -2.82
C ILE A 12 -11.79 -7.73 -3.05
N GLY A 13 -11.19 -7.01 -3.98
CA GLY A 13 -9.75 -7.10 -4.24
C GLY A 13 -8.93 -6.61 -3.05
N CYS A 14 -7.83 -7.30 -2.73
CA CYS A 14 -6.93 -6.86 -1.67
C CYS A 14 -6.12 -5.65 -2.16
N ALA A 15 -6.34 -4.48 -1.54
CA ALA A 15 -5.64 -3.25 -1.88
C ALA A 15 -4.12 -3.38 -1.76
N ALA A 16 -3.65 -4.11 -0.74
CA ALA A 16 -2.25 -4.45 -0.61
C ALA A 16 -1.76 -5.23 -1.83
N HIS A 17 -2.44 -6.32 -2.21
CA HIS A 17 -2.05 -7.09 -3.38
C HIS A 17 -1.90 -6.25 -4.67
N PHE A 18 -2.78 -5.27 -4.90
CA PHE A 18 -2.67 -4.36 -6.04
C PHE A 18 -1.39 -3.50 -6.00
N VAL A 19 -1.05 -2.94 -4.84
CA VAL A 19 0.20 -2.18 -4.66
C VAL A 19 1.41 -3.02 -5.01
N ASN A 20 1.46 -4.27 -4.51
CA ASN A 20 2.57 -5.17 -4.80
C ASN A 20 2.67 -5.51 -6.28
N LYS A 21 1.51 -5.72 -6.93
CA LYS A 21 1.45 -6.05 -8.36
C LYS A 21 1.98 -4.92 -9.23
N ILE A 22 1.64 -3.68 -8.90
CA ILE A 22 2.14 -2.50 -9.62
C ILE A 22 3.67 -2.43 -9.53
N ILE A 23 4.24 -2.60 -8.33
CA ILE A 23 5.70 -2.60 -8.14
C ILE A 23 6.35 -3.79 -8.86
N GLU A 24 5.84 -5.00 -8.67
CA GLU A 24 6.31 -6.21 -9.36
C GLU A 24 6.35 -6.01 -10.88
N HIS A 25 5.28 -5.49 -11.47
CA HIS A 25 5.23 -5.25 -12.90
C HIS A 25 6.19 -4.15 -13.33
N SER A 26 6.34 -3.09 -12.54
CA SER A 26 7.28 -2.00 -12.87
C SER A 26 8.74 -2.45 -12.90
N LEU A 27 9.10 -3.48 -12.11
CA LEU A 27 10.47 -3.98 -11.97
C LEU A 27 10.79 -5.22 -12.81
N CYS A 28 9.79 -6.07 -13.08
CA CYS A 28 10.02 -7.38 -13.71
C CYS A 28 9.44 -7.53 -15.12
N ASN A 29 8.73 -6.53 -15.64
CA ASN A 29 8.15 -6.61 -16.97
C ASN A 29 9.12 -6.06 -18.03
N SER A 30 9.61 -6.96 -18.88
CA SER A 30 10.60 -6.68 -19.94
C SER A 30 10.07 -5.86 -21.12
N ASN A 31 8.76 -5.57 -21.14
CA ASN A 31 8.14 -4.81 -22.23
C ASN A 31 8.06 -3.30 -21.94
N ILE A 32 8.77 -2.80 -20.93
CA ILE A 32 8.67 -1.41 -20.49
C ILE A 32 9.96 -0.63 -20.80
N ASP A 33 9.79 0.55 -21.37
CA ASP A 33 10.83 1.39 -22.00
C ASP A 33 11.64 2.27 -21.01
N TYR A 34 11.96 1.74 -19.81
CA TYR A 34 12.92 2.36 -18.89
C TYR A 34 13.90 1.32 -18.34
N ASP A 35 14.90 1.00 -19.16
CA ASP A 35 15.90 -0.03 -18.89
C ASP A 35 16.73 0.27 -17.62
N ASP A 36 16.98 1.56 -17.34
CA ASP A 36 17.92 2.00 -16.30
C ASP A 36 17.56 1.50 -14.88
N ILE A 37 16.31 1.67 -14.42
CA ILE A 37 15.88 1.20 -13.09
C ILE A 37 15.80 -0.33 -13.02
N GLN A 38 15.38 -0.98 -14.10
CA GLN A 38 15.29 -2.43 -14.12
C GLN A 38 16.69 -3.06 -14.07
N GLN A 39 17.64 -2.48 -14.80
CA GLN A 39 19.04 -2.85 -14.77
C GLN A 39 19.63 -2.62 -13.38
N LEU A 40 19.44 -1.44 -12.78
CA LEU A 40 19.86 -1.14 -11.41
C LEU A 40 19.31 -2.16 -10.41
N PHE A 41 18.01 -2.45 -10.49
CA PHE A 41 17.36 -3.45 -9.64
C PHE A 41 17.97 -4.84 -9.81
N ASN A 42 18.22 -5.26 -11.06
CA ASN A 42 18.81 -6.55 -11.38
C ASN A 42 20.26 -6.66 -10.90
N ASP A 43 21.06 -5.60 -11.03
CA ASP A 43 22.44 -5.55 -10.57
C ASP A 43 22.52 -5.67 -9.04
N ILE A 44 21.68 -4.92 -8.32
CA ILE A 44 21.55 -5.03 -6.86
C ILE A 44 21.12 -6.46 -6.49
N HIS A 45 20.08 -6.99 -7.12
CA HIS A 45 19.58 -8.33 -6.86
C HIS A 45 20.67 -9.39 -7.08
N TYR A 46 21.44 -9.28 -8.16
CA TYR A 46 22.51 -10.21 -8.49
C TYR A 46 23.63 -10.20 -7.44
N ILE A 47 24.07 -9.01 -7.01
CA ILE A 47 25.06 -8.88 -5.93
C ILE A 47 24.54 -9.48 -4.62
N VAL A 48 23.29 -9.20 -4.26
CA VAL A 48 22.68 -9.74 -3.02
C VAL A 48 22.62 -11.26 -3.05
N VAL A 49 22.21 -11.85 -4.18
CA VAL A 49 22.17 -13.30 -4.37
C VAL A 49 23.58 -13.90 -4.29
N TYR A 50 24.58 -13.27 -4.91
CA TYR A 50 25.98 -13.68 -4.82
C TYR A 50 26.51 -13.67 -3.38
N LEU A 51 26.29 -12.58 -2.64
CA LEU A 51 26.76 -12.47 -1.25
C LEU A 51 26.14 -13.53 -0.34
N ARG A 52 24.88 -13.89 -0.59
CA ARG A 52 24.19 -14.95 0.15
C ARG A 52 24.65 -16.35 -0.25
N SER A 53 24.95 -16.60 -1.52
CA SER A 53 25.45 -17.90 -1.98
C SER A 53 26.88 -18.18 -1.53
N CYS A 54 27.73 -17.16 -1.43
CA CYS A 54 29.10 -17.30 -0.94
C CYS A 54 29.24 -17.33 0.59
N HIS A 55 28.14 -17.40 1.34
CA HIS A 55 28.13 -17.33 2.82
C HIS A 55 28.88 -16.11 3.40
N ASN A 56 29.04 -15.03 2.61
CA ASN A 56 29.69 -13.80 3.05
C ASN A 56 28.77 -12.93 3.93
N GLN A 57 27.54 -13.38 4.17
CA GLN A 57 26.56 -12.72 5.02
C GLN A 57 27.07 -12.45 6.44
N SER A 58 27.92 -13.32 6.99
CA SER A 58 28.49 -13.16 8.33
C SER A 58 29.46 -11.99 8.46
N LYS A 59 29.95 -11.46 7.33
CA LYS A 59 30.86 -10.31 7.28
C LYS A 59 30.13 -8.97 7.22
N LEU A 60 28.80 -8.99 7.02
CA LEU A 60 27.98 -7.79 6.90
C LEU A 60 27.36 -7.41 8.24
N SER A 61 27.21 -6.11 8.48
CA SER A 61 26.56 -5.56 9.66
C SER A 61 25.07 -5.89 9.74
N LYS A 62 24.41 -6.10 8.59
CA LYS A 62 22.99 -6.44 8.49
C LYS A 62 22.78 -7.68 7.61
N LYS A 63 21.72 -8.42 7.92
CA LYS A 63 21.27 -9.58 7.14
C LYS A 63 20.65 -9.11 5.82
N LEU A 64 21.21 -9.52 4.69
CA LEU A 64 20.64 -9.22 3.37
C LEU A 64 19.30 -9.93 3.19
N GLU A 65 18.30 -9.19 2.73
CA GLU A 65 17.02 -9.74 2.28
C GLU A 65 17.06 -9.98 0.77
N ILE A 66 16.47 -11.09 0.32
CA ILE A 66 16.34 -11.38 -1.12
C ILE A 66 14.95 -10.92 -1.56
N PHE A 67 14.88 -10.35 -2.76
CA PHE A 67 13.62 -10.07 -3.41
C PHE A 67 12.79 -11.35 -3.64
N VAL A 68 11.55 -11.33 -3.17
CA VAL A 68 10.60 -12.42 -3.39
C VAL A 68 9.33 -11.83 -4.00
N LYS A 69 9.08 -12.17 -5.26
CA LYS A 69 7.97 -11.65 -6.08
C LYS A 69 6.61 -11.62 -5.36
N THR A 70 6.33 -12.66 -4.58
CA THR A 70 5.06 -12.82 -3.85
C THR A 70 5.09 -12.22 -2.45
N ARG A 71 6.26 -11.87 -1.91
CA ARG A 71 6.42 -11.25 -0.60
C ARG A 71 6.34 -9.75 -0.74
N TRP A 72 5.30 -9.22 -0.12
CA TRP A 72 5.07 -7.82 0.14
C TRP A 72 6.35 -7.06 0.55
N CYS A 73 6.61 -5.92 -0.08
CA CYS A 73 7.71 -4.99 0.24
C CYS A 73 9.14 -5.55 0.09
N SER A 74 9.33 -6.80 -0.35
CA SER A 74 10.66 -7.41 -0.43
C SER A 74 11.65 -6.69 -1.35
N ALA A 75 11.16 -5.99 -2.38
CA ALA A 75 12.00 -5.14 -3.23
C ALA A 75 12.60 -3.97 -2.44
N TYR A 76 11.78 -3.27 -1.65
CA TYR A 76 12.23 -2.20 -0.79
C TYR A 76 13.18 -2.72 0.29
N ASP A 77 12.84 -3.83 0.96
CA ASP A 77 13.67 -4.41 2.02
C ASP A 77 15.08 -4.76 1.51
N MET A 78 15.15 -5.37 0.32
CA MET A 78 16.43 -5.70 -0.32
C MET A 78 17.26 -4.45 -0.60
N ILE A 79 16.68 -3.43 -1.23
CA ILE A 79 17.40 -2.19 -1.59
C ILE A 79 17.79 -1.40 -0.34
N SER A 80 16.90 -1.28 0.64
CA SER A 80 17.16 -0.55 1.88
C SER A 80 18.34 -1.16 2.64
N ILE A 81 18.39 -2.49 2.75
CA ILE A 81 19.50 -3.17 3.42
C ILE A 81 20.76 -3.11 2.56
N PHE A 82 20.65 -3.20 1.24
CA PHE A 82 21.78 -3.03 0.33
C PHE A 82 22.45 -1.66 0.52
N ILE A 83 21.65 -0.58 0.61
CA ILE A 83 22.15 0.78 0.91
C ILE A 83 22.91 0.80 2.24
N ASP A 84 22.35 0.19 3.28
CA ASP A 84 22.96 0.17 4.61
C ASP A 84 24.33 -0.50 4.64
N VAL A 85 24.52 -1.54 3.83
CA VAL A 85 25.77 -2.31 3.79
C VAL A 85 26.70 -1.91 2.64
N TYR A 86 26.27 -1.01 1.75
CA TYR A 86 27.01 -0.59 0.55
C TYR A 86 28.47 -0.22 0.82
N PRO A 87 28.81 0.54 1.89
CA PRO A 87 30.20 0.90 2.18
C PRO A 87 31.12 -0.31 2.44
N ASP A 88 30.56 -1.40 2.98
CA ASP A 88 31.31 -2.61 3.36
C ASP A 88 31.54 -3.53 2.16
N LEU A 89 30.72 -3.43 1.10
CA LEU A 89 30.67 -4.41 0.00
C LEU A 89 31.99 -4.52 -0.76
N ASN A 90 32.68 -3.40 -1.00
CA ASN A 90 33.95 -3.37 -1.74
C ASN A 90 35.06 -4.21 -1.07
N GLY A 91 35.04 -4.30 0.26
CA GLY A 91 35.99 -5.12 1.03
C GLY A 91 35.60 -6.60 1.12
N ILE A 92 34.32 -6.92 0.92
CA ILE A 92 33.77 -8.26 1.11
C ILE A 92 33.72 -9.06 -0.20
N ILE A 93 33.37 -8.40 -1.30
CA ILE A 93 33.33 -9.02 -2.61
C ILE A 93 34.76 -9.26 -3.07
N SER A 94 35.11 -10.50 -3.39
CA SER A 94 36.44 -10.85 -3.95
C SER A 94 36.40 -11.02 -5.47
N ASP A 95 35.24 -11.34 -6.02
CA ASP A 95 35.06 -11.59 -7.44
C ASP A 95 35.12 -10.29 -8.27
N LYS A 96 35.92 -10.31 -9.35
CA LYS A 96 36.13 -9.12 -10.19
C LYS A 96 34.89 -8.71 -10.98
N SER A 97 34.08 -9.67 -11.43
CA SER A 97 32.85 -9.38 -12.17
C SER A 97 31.83 -8.69 -11.26
N GLN A 98 31.67 -9.20 -10.04
CA GLN A 98 30.78 -8.62 -9.03
C GLN A 98 31.23 -7.22 -8.60
N LYS A 99 32.55 -6.99 -8.48
CA LYS A 99 33.08 -5.65 -8.22
C LYS A 99 32.80 -4.68 -9.35
N SER A 100 32.90 -5.13 -10.60
CA SER A 100 32.59 -4.30 -11.76
C SER A 100 31.13 -3.87 -11.77
N ILE A 101 30.21 -4.80 -11.44
CA ILE A 101 28.79 -4.49 -11.31
C ILE A 101 28.57 -3.51 -10.16
N LEU A 102 29.14 -3.78 -8.98
CA LEU A 102 29.03 -2.89 -7.82
C LEU A 102 29.53 -1.47 -8.12
N SER A 103 30.64 -1.35 -8.86
CA SER A 103 31.19 -0.04 -9.24
C SER A 103 30.35 0.72 -10.27
N GLY A 104 29.49 0.02 -11.02
CA GLY A 104 28.55 0.61 -11.96
C GLY A 104 27.24 1.07 -11.32
N ILE A 105 27.00 0.72 -10.05
CA ILE A 105 25.79 1.13 -9.32
C ILE A 105 25.94 2.59 -8.88
N ASP A 106 25.03 3.44 -9.36
CA ASP A 106 24.88 4.79 -8.86
C ASP A 106 24.17 4.75 -7.49
N PHE A 107 24.89 5.16 -6.45
CA PHE A 107 24.39 5.15 -5.08
C PHE A 107 23.30 6.20 -4.84
N ASP A 108 23.40 7.38 -5.46
CA ASP A 108 22.40 8.45 -5.31
C ASP A 108 21.10 8.07 -6.02
N GLU A 109 21.21 7.43 -7.18
CA GLU A 109 20.06 6.84 -7.87
C GLU A 109 19.41 5.72 -7.05
N THR A 110 20.22 4.88 -6.41
CA THR A 110 19.74 3.81 -5.52
C THR A 110 18.97 4.38 -4.31
N LEU A 111 19.46 5.47 -3.71
CA LEU A 111 18.76 6.19 -2.64
C LEU A 111 17.41 6.77 -3.10
N ALA A 112 17.40 7.40 -4.27
CA ALA A 112 16.18 7.94 -4.87
C ALA A 112 15.16 6.83 -5.16
N PHE A 113 15.64 5.68 -5.65
CA PHE A 113 14.81 4.51 -5.91
C PHE A 113 14.20 3.93 -4.62
N ALA A 114 15.00 3.76 -3.57
CA ALA A 114 14.51 3.31 -2.26
C ALA A 114 13.45 4.27 -1.69
N LYS A 115 13.68 5.58 -1.79
CA LYS A 115 12.72 6.60 -1.37
C LYS A 115 11.41 6.52 -2.16
N CYS A 116 11.48 6.26 -3.46
CA CYS A 116 10.29 6.06 -4.30
C CYS A 116 9.50 4.81 -3.85
N LEU A 117 10.18 3.69 -3.61
CA LEU A 117 9.54 2.46 -3.14
C LEU A 117 8.94 2.60 -1.74
N LYS A 118 9.55 3.40 -0.85
CA LYS A 118 9.05 3.62 0.52
C LYS A 118 7.61 4.13 0.55
N TYR A 119 7.22 4.97 -0.40
CA TYR A 119 5.83 5.47 -0.48
C TYR A 119 4.82 4.35 -0.63
N PHE A 120 5.16 3.30 -1.39
CA PHE A 120 4.31 2.14 -1.57
C PHE A 120 4.26 1.30 -0.31
N VAL A 121 5.39 1.11 0.37
CA VAL A 121 5.50 0.44 1.68
C VAL A 121 4.68 1.15 2.76
N ASP A 122 4.70 2.48 2.81
CA ASP A 122 3.91 3.24 3.79
C ASP A 122 2.40 3.05 3.56
N VAL A 123 1.96 3.14 2.31
CA VAL A 123 0.54 2.95 1.93
C VAL A 123 0.10 1.52 2.22
N ALA A 124 0.97 0.59 1.86
CA ALA A 124 0.87 -0.82 2.15
C ALA A 124 0.62 -1.11 3.64
N GLU A 125 1.50 -0.62 4.52
CA GLU A 125 1.42 -0.81 5.97
C GLU A 125 0.11 -0.23 6.52
N LEU A 126 -0.28 0.97 6.09
CA LEU A 126 -1.53 1.60 6.51
C LEU A 126 -2.77 0.80 6.12
N LEU A 127 -2.76 0.15 4.96
CA LEU A 127 -3.87 -0.69 4.50
C LEU A 127 -3.93 -2.04 5.21
N SER A 128 -2.81 -2.48 5.77
CA SER A 128 -2.65 -3.78 6.43
C SER A 128 -2.85 -3.72 7.94
N GLU A 129 -3.17 -2.56 8.50
CA GLU A 129 -3.51 -2.42 9.93
C GLU A 129 -4.77 -3.24 10.26
N GLU A 130 -4.68 -4.05 11.32
CA GLU A 130 -5.74 -4.99 11.73
C GLU A 130 -6.57 -4.43 12.89
N LYS A 131 -6.00 -3.50 13.69
CA LYS A 131 -6.66 -2.96 14.88
C LYS A 131 -7.75 -1.96 14.58
N THR A 132 -7.75 -1.37 13.38
CA THR A 132 -8.71 -0.35 12.96
C THR A 132 -9.24 -0.64 11.56
N ALA A 133 -10.44 -0.18 11.25
CA ALA A 133 -10.96 -0.32 9.90
C ALA A 133 -10.07 0.44 8.90
N THR A 134 -9.68 -0.21 7.80
CA THR A 134 -8.80 0.39 6.78
C THR A 134 -9.47 0.57 5.41
N ILE A 135 -10.65 -0.03 5.19
CA ILE A 135 -11.32 0.00 3.88
C ILE A 135 -11.67 1.41 3.39
N GLN A 136 -11.96 2.34 4.31
CA GLN A 136 -12.17 3.76 3.99
C GLN A 136 -10.89 4.47 3.54
N LEU A 137 -9.70 3.93 3.86
CA LEU A 137 -8.40 4.47 3.47
C LEU A 137 -7.99 4.09 2.03
N VAL A 138 -8.61 3.08 1.44
CA VAL A 138 -8.25 2.58 0.09
C VAL A 138 -8.30 3.69 -0.96
N LEU A 139 -9.43 4.41 -1.04
CA LEU A 139 -9.61 5.52 -1.98
C LEU A 139 -8.59 6.67 -1.76
N PRO A 140 -8.47 7.27 -0.56
CA PRO A 140 -7.53 8.37 -0.35
C PRO A 140 -6.07 7.96 -0.51
N LEU A 141 -5.71 6.72 -0.16
CA LEU A 141 -4.33 6.24 -0.34
C LEU A 141 -4.01 5.94 -1.82
N LYS A 142 -4.96 5.43 -2.60
CA LYS A 142 -4.80 5.33 -4.07
C LYS A 142 -4.51 6.71 -4.67
N GLN A 143 -5.26 7.73 -4.28
CA GLN A 143 -5.02 9.10 -4.76
C GLN A 143 -3.70 9.69 -4.26
N ARG A 144 -3.32 9.35 -3.02
CA ARG A 144 -2.02 9.74 -2.47
C ARG A 144 -0.89 9.17 -3.32
N LEU A 145 -0.94 7.89 -3.71
CA LEU A 145 0.08 7.30 -4.58
C LEU A 145 0.15 8.00 -5.93
N ILE A 146 -0.99 8.24 -6.59
CA ILE A 146 -1.03 9.01 -7.85
C ILE A 146 -0.38 10.38 -7.67
N LYS A 147 -0.67 11.08 -6.55
CA LYS A 147 -0.08 12.39 -6.25
C LYS A 147 1.42 12.30 -5.93
N LEU A 148 1.88 11.25 -5.25
CA LEU A 148 3.29 11.03 -4.92
C LEU A 148 4.12 10.60 -6.14
N SER A 149 3.47 10.04 -7.16
CA SER A 149 4.05 9.83 -8.49
C SER A 149 4.24 11.12 -9.29
N LYS A 150 3.87 12.30 -8.76
CA LYS A 150 4.21 13.57 -9.40
C LYS A 150 5.72 13.77 -9.44
N LEU A 151 6.18 14.32 -10.56
CA LEU A 151 7.59 14.53 -10.85
C LEU A 151 8.20 15.59 -9.92
N ASP A 152 9.30 15.24 -9.25
CA ASP A 152 10.19 16.22 -8.63
C ASP A 152 11.26 16.62 -9.67
N PRO A 153 11.52 17.91 -9.90
CA PRO A 153 12.58 18.35 -10.80
C PRO A 153 13.99 17.83 -10.41
N ASN A 154 14.17 17.40 -9.17
CA ASN A 154 15.44 16.86 -8.67
C ASN A 154 15.50 15.33 -8.74
N ASP A 155 14.44 14.65 -9.18
CA ASP A 155 14.49 13.20 -9.37
C ASP A 155 15.42 12.86 -10.56
N PRO A 156 16.21 11.77 -10.49
CA PRO A 156 16.89 11.21 -11.65
C PRO A 156 15.90 10.87 -12.77
N ASP A 157 16.33 10.96 -14.03
CA ASP A 157 15.49 10.66 -15.20
C ASP A 157 14.85 9.27 -15.14
N SER A 158 15.60 8.29 -14.62
CA SER A 158 15.16 6.91 -14.41
C SER A 158 13.99 6.81 -13.41
N ILE A 159 14.03 7.58 -12.32
CA ILE A 159 12.96 7.68 -11.32
C ILE A 159 11.75 8.41 -11.88
N ILE A 160 11.96 9.45 -12.70
CA ILE A 160 10.90 10.16 -13.41
C ILE A 160 10.15 9.19 -14.33
N LYS A 161 10.86 8.37 -15.11
CA LYS A 161 10.25 7.35 -15.98
C LYS A 161 9.45 6.33 -15.16
N LEU A 162 10.02 5.81 -14.06
CA LEU A 162 9.33 4.89 -13.15
C LEU A 162 8.04 5.50 -12.57
N LYS A 163 8.11 6.74 -12.07
CA LYS A 163 6.95 7.44 -11.50
C LYS A 163 5.83 7.63 -12.53
N LYS A 164 6.16 8.02 -13.77
CA LYS A 164 5.19 8.13 -14.88
C LYS A 164 4.52 6.79 -15.18
N TYR A 165 5.29 5.71 -15.22
CA TYR A 165 4.74 4.39 -15.42
C TYR A 165 3.75 4.02 -14.33
N ILE A 166 4.14 4.19 -13.07
CA ILE A 166 3.28 3.87 -11.94
C ILE A 166 2.02 4.75 -11.93
N GLU A 167 2.12 6.04 -12.27
CA GLU A 167 0.96 6.92 -12.40
C GLU A 167 -0.08 6.39 -13.41
N ASN A 168 0.38 5.85 -14.55
CA ASN A 168 -0.49 5.29 -15.58
C ASN A 168 -1.07 3.92 -15.21
N GLU A 169 -0.33 3.11 -14.45
CA GLU A 169 -0.72 1.75 -14.10
C GLU A 169 -1.62 1.66 -12.86
N ILE A 170 -1.51 2.59 -11.91
CA ILE A 170 -2.38 2.60 -10.70
C ILE A 170 -3.86 2.60 -11.08
N PRO A 171 -4.35 3.44 -12.02
CA PRO A 171 -5.76 3.41 -12.44
C PRO A 171 -6.19 2.08 -13.06
N ILE A 172 -5.29 1.39 -13.78
CA ILE A 172 -5.54 0.16 -14.54
C ILE A 172 -5.61 -1.05 -13.61
N TYR A 173 -4.63 -1.21 -12.71
CA TYR A 173 -4.55 -2.39 -11.85
C TYR A 173 -5.39 -2.28 -10.58
N TRP A 174 -5.56 -1.08 -10.04
CA TRP A 174 -6.23 -0.87 -8.76
C TRP A 174 -7.65 -0.34 -8.96
N GLU A 175 -8.54 -1.14 -9.51
CA GLU A 175 -9.95 -0.78 -9.61
C GLU A 175 -10.62 -0.72 -8.23
N LEU A 176 -11.48 0.29 -8.03
CA LEU A 176 -12.19 0.48 -6.77
C LEU A 176 -13.65 0.05 -6.91
N ASP A 177 -14.06 -0.91 -6.08
CA ASP A 177 -15.46 -1.29 -5.93
C ASP A 177 -16.31 -0.24 -5.21
N ASP A 178 -17.63 -0.33 -5.38
CA ASP A 178 -18.63 0.54 -4.74
C ASP A 178 -18.48 0.61 -3.22
N ILE A 179 -18.07 -0.48 -2.58
CA ILE A 179 -17.85 -0.54 -1.12
C ILE A 179 -16.75 0.42 -0.64
N HIS A 180 -15.70 0.64 -1.43
CA HIS A 180 -14.62 1.57 -1.08
C HIS A 180 -15.14 3.00 -1.05
N TYR A 181 -15.97 3.37 -2.03
CA TYR A 181 -16.59 4.69 -2.08
C TYR A 181 -17.60 4.89 -0.94
N MET A 182 -18.43 3.88 -0.66
CA MET A 182 -19.36 3.92 0.48
C MET A 182 -18.61 4.09 1.81
N ALA A 183 -17.56 3.31 2.05
CA ALA A 183 -16.76 3.40 3.26
C ALA A 183 -16.10 4.79 3.43
N ALA A 184 -15.54 5.35 2.34
CA ALA A 184 -14.96 6.69 2.35
C ALA A 184 -15.99 7.77 2.70
N VAL A 185 -17.22 7.65 2.19
CA VAL A 185 -18.31 8.62 2.45
C VAL A 185 -18.84 8.53 3.89
N LEU A 186 -18.92 7.33 4.46
CA LEU A 186 -19.35 7.12 5.84
C LEU A 186 -18.36 7.70 6.86
N HIS A 187 -17.09 7.76 6.52
CA HIS A 187 -16.06 8.24 7.43
C HIS A 187 -16.13 9.77 7.63
N LYS A 188 -16.41 10.20 8.87
CA LYS A 188 -16.66 11.62 9.24
C LYS A 188 -15.57 12.58 8.76
N LYS A 189 -14.30 12.18 8.86
CA LYS A 189 -13.15 13.01 8.47
C LYS A 189 -12.98 13.11 6.94
N MET A 190 -13.52 12.16 6.18
CA MET A 190 -13.40 12.09 4.71
C MET A 190 -14.58 12.70 3.97
N LYS A 191 -15.73 12.85 4.64
CA LYS A 191 -16.96 13.47 4.08
C LYS A 191 -16.71 14.82 3.39
N TYR A 192 -15.78 15.61 3.92
CA TYR A 192 -15.44 16.95 3.46
C TYR A 192 -14.29 16.99 2.45
N LEU A 193 -13.54 15.89 2.30
CA LEU A 193 -12.43 15.83 1.36
C LEU A 193 -13.00 15.61 -0.05
N GLN A 194 -12.57 16.42 -1.02
CA GLN A 194 -12.89 16.25 -2.45
C GLN A 194 -12.09 15.08 -3.08
N ILE A 195 -12.00 13.97 -2.35
CA ILE A 195 -11.27 12.77 -2.71
C ILE A 195 -12.12 11.86 -3.60
N CYS A 196 -13.45 11.96 -3.53
CA CYS A 196 -14.32 11.18 -4.39
C CYS A 196 -14.89 12.06 -5.52
N PRO A 197 -14.80 11.64 -6.81
CA PRO A 197 -15.50 12.32 -7.89
C PRO A 197 -17.00 12.45 -7.58
N ASN A 198 -17.60 13.58 -7.95
CA ASN A 198 -19.00 13.87 -7.59
C ASN A 198 -20.00 12.79 -8.05
N LYS A 199 -19.72 12.15 -9.20
CA LYS A 199 -20.52 11.05 -9.75
C LYS A 199 -20.50 9.82 -8.81
N ASP A 200 -19.31 9.39 -8.41
CA ASP A 200 -19.13 8.20 -7.56
C ASP A 200 -19.60 8.45 -6.13
N LYS A 201 -19.45 9.69 -5.64
CA LYS A 201 -20.01 10.13 -4.36
C LYS A 201 -21.52 10.02 -4.34
N LYS A 202 -22.21 10.49 -5.40
CA LYS A 202 -23.67 10.37 -5.52
C LYS A 202 -24.10 8.91 -5.56
N LYS A 203 -23.44 8.08 -6.39
CA LYS A 203 -23.70 6.64 -6.46
C LYS A 203 -23.55 5.96 -5.10
N ALA A 204 -22.48 6.26 -4.37
CA ALA A 204 -22.24 5.72 -3.03
C ALA A 204 -23.34 6.11 -2.03
N TYR A 205 -23.80 7.36 -2.04
CA TYR A 205 -24.94 7.78 -1.20
C TYR A 205 -26.24 7.06 -1.58
N ASP A 206 -26.51 6.87 -2.86
CA ASP A 206 -27.71 6.18 -3.33
C ASP A 206 -27.70 4.69 -2.92
N LEU A 207 -26.53 4.04 -2.98
CA LEU A 207 -26.34 2.67 -2.50
C LEU A 207 -26.49 2.57 -0.98
N LEU A 208 -25.90 3.50 -0.23
CA LEU A 208 -26.05 3.55 1.23
C LEU A 208 -27.52 3.72 1.65
N LYS A 209 -28.27 4.61 0.98
CA LYS A 209 -29.71 4.78 1.23
C LYS A 209 -30.49 3.48 0.98
N LYS A 210 -30.22 2.81 -0.14
CA LYS A 210 -30.85 1.51 -0.46
C LYS A 210 -30.56 0.48 0.62
N GLU A 211 -29.31 0.40 1.09
CA GLU A 211 -28.92 -0.57 2.13
C GLU A 211 -29.52 -0.24 3.50
N ILE A 212 -29.63 1.04 3.87
CA ILE A 212 -30.32 1.47 5.09
C ILE A 212 -31.79 1.08 5.04
N ASN A 213 -32.48 1.39 3.93
CA ASN A 213 -33.90 1.05 3.76
C ASN A 213 -34.12 -0.47 3.81
N ARG A 214 -33.27 -1.24 3.11
CA ARG A 214 -33.32 -2.72 3.13
C ARG A 214 -33.18 -3.28 4.54
N ARG A 215 -32.29 -2.70 5.36
CA ARG A 215 -32.10 -3.13 6.76
C ARG A 215 -33.28 -2.73 7.64
N GLN A 216 -33.88 -1.57 7.43
CA GLN A 216 -35.08 -1.13 8.15
C GLN A 216 -36.27 -2.04 7.84
N GLU A 217 -36.53 -2.34 6.56
CA GLU A 217 -37.60 -3.25 6.15
C GLU A 217 -37.43 -4.66 6.76
N CYS A 218 -36.20 -5.17 6.81
CA CYS A 218 -35.89 -6.45 7.45
C CYS A 218 -36.12 -6.41 8.98
N PHE A 219 -35.75 -5.30 9.64
CA PHE A 219 -35.98 -5.09 11.06
C PHE A 219 -37.48 -5.01 11.39
N ASP A 220 -38.26 -4.31 10.57
CA ASP A 220 -39.71 -4.17 10.76
C ASP A 220 -40.43 -5.53 10.59
N GLN A 221 -39.98 -6.36 9.65
CA GLN A 221 -40.48 -7.74 9.47
C GLN A 221 -40.15 -8.67 10.66
N LEU A 222 -38.96 -8.52 11.26
CA LEU A 222 -38.57 -9.25 12.48
C LEU A 222 -39.35 -8.77 13.71
N SER A 223 -39.63 -7.47 13.80
CA SER A 223 -40.43 -6.87 14.88
C SER A 223 -41.89 -7.32 14.85
N THR A 224 -42.43 -7.55 13.65
CA THR A 224 -43.81 -8.00 13.44
C THR A 224 -43.99 -9.50 13.70
N SER A 225 -42.91 -10.29 13.69
CA SER A 225 -42.92 -11.74 13.92
C SER A 225 -42.45 -12.17 15.32
N ALA A 226 -41.89 -11.26 16.13
CA ALA A 226 -41.41 -11.54 17.48
C ALA A 226 -42.40 -11.07 18.56
N SER A 227 -43.38 -11.90 18.89
CA SER A 227 -44.07 -11.83 20.19
C SER A 227 -43.28 -12.58 21.27
N VAL A 228 -42.10 -12.08 21.69
CA VAL A 228 -41.44 -12.49 22.95
C VAL A 228 -40.60 -11.32 23.52
N PRO A 229 -40.77 -10.93 24.79
CA PRO A 229 -39.97 -9.88 25.44
C PRO A 229 -38.58 -10.42 25.86
N ASP A 230 -37.53 -9.57 25.77
CA ASP A 230 -36.23 -9.61 26.49
C ASP A 230 -34.96 -9.33 25.62
N ALA A 231 -35.06 -9.20 24.29
CA ALA A 231 -33.87 -8.94 23.44
C ALA A 231 -33.35 -7.48 23.50
N ASN A 232 -34.17 -6.53 23.96
CA ASN A 232 -33.83 -5.10 23.96
C ASN A 232 -32.84 -4.68 25.06
N ASP A 233 -32.66 -5.51 26.10
CA ASP A 233 -31.84 -5.14 27.27
C ASP A 233 -30.35 -5.48 27.08
N LYS A 234 -30.05 -6.55 26.30
CA LYS A 234 -28.67 -6.89 25.93
C LYS A 234 -28.05 -5.91 24.93
N LEU A 235 -28.83 -5.42 23.96
CA LEU A 235 -28.33 -4.47 22.96
C LEU A 235 -28.02 -3.10 23.58
N LYS A 236 -28.83 -2.65 24.54
CA LYS A 236 -28.57 -1.41 25.31
C LYS A 236 -27.29 -1.50 26.14
N ARG A 237 -27.04 -2.65 26.80
CA ARG A 237 -25.79 -2.87 27.54
C ARG A 237 -24.56 -2.90 26.63
N TYR A 238 -24.69 -3.43 25.41
CA TYR A 238 -23.58 -3.47 24.44
C TYR A 238 -23.23 -2.07 23.88
N LEU A 239 -24.23 -1.21 23.70
CA LEU A 239 -24.01 0.16 23.25
C LEU A 239 -23.44 1.05 24.37
N GLN A 240 -23.86 0.84 25.62
CA GLN A 240 -23.31 1.55 26.79
C GLN A 240 -21.87 1.13 27.13
N ALA A 241 -21.47 -0.10 26.83
CA ALA A 241 -20.10 -0.60 27.06
C ALA A 241 -19.07 -0.11 26.03
N ASN A 242 -19.50 0.38 24.86
CA ASN A 242 -18.59 0.81 23.78
C ASN A 242 -18.38 2.33 23.70
N ASP A 243 -19.08 3.12 24.51
CA ASP A 243 -18.85 4.57 24.62
C ASP A 243 -17.56 4.92 25.42
N SER A 244 -16.92 3.93 26.05
CA SER A 244 -15.70 4.11 26.86
C SER A 244 -14.38 3.80 26.15
N LEU A 245 -14.37 3.48 24.85
CA LEU A 245 -13.13 3.32 24.07
C LEU A 245 -12.89 4.57 23.20
N ARG A 246 -12.68 5.70 23.87
CA ARG A 246 -11.87 6.80 23.33
C ARG A 246 -10.41 6.41 23.54
N ASP A 247 -9.65 6.36 22.46
CA ASP A 247 -8.35 7.00 22.33
C ASP A 247 -7.96 7.03 20.84
N ASP A 248 -8.60 7.95 20.13
CA ASP A 248 -8.41 8.28 18.70
C ASP A 248 -7.34 9.40 18.54
N GLU A 249 -6.65 9.76 19.63
CA GLU A 249 -5.65 10.84 19.69
C GLU A 249 -4.33 10.47 19.01
N ASP A 250 -3.94 9.20 18.97
CA ASP A 250 -2.67 8.77 18.35
C ASP A 250 -2.67 8.92 16.83
N LEU A 251 -3.80 8.63 16.18
CA LEU A 251 -3.98 8.87 14.74
C LEU A 251 -4.02 10.38 14.44
N PHE A 252 -4.61 11.20 15.32
CA PHE A 252 -4.61 12.66 15.16
C PHE A 252 -3.21 13.26 15.35
N MET A 253 -2.44 12.77 16.32
CA MET A 253 -1.06 13.19 16.56
C MET A 253 -0.13 12.76 15.42
N PHE A 254 -0.39 11.61 14.78
CA PHE A 254 0.29 11.21 13.54
C PHE A 254 0.07 12.22 12.40
N TRP A 255 -1.18 12.65 12.16
CA TRP A 255 -1.49 13.67 11.15
C TRP A 255 -0.96 15.08 11.51
N LYS A 256 -0.85 15.41 12.80
CA LYS A 256 -0.33 16.70 13.27
C LYS A 256 1.20 16.76 13.24
N ARG A 257 1.89 15.66 13.55
CA ARG A 257 3.37 15.55 13.47
C ARG A 257 3.89 15.62 12.04
N GLN A 258 3.13 15.16 11.04
CA GLN A 258 3.52 15.27 9.63
C GLN A 258 3.32 16.67 9.00
N LYS A 259 2.62 17.61 9.67
CA LYS A 259 2.58 19.02 9.25
C LYS A 259 3.81 19.83 9.69
N VAL A 260 4.62 19.32 10.62
CA VAL A 260 5.77 20.07 11.17
C VAL A 260 7.04 19.92 10.33
N PHE A 261 7.09 18.97 9.38
CA PHE A 261 8.24 18.77 8.49
C PHE A 261 8.15 19.44 7.10
N TYR A 262 7.14 20.28 6.86
CA TYR A 262 6.93 20.89 5.53
C TYR A 262 6.81 22.42 5.53
N HIS A 263 7.29 23.11 6.57
CA HIS A 263 7.61 24.55 6.53
C HIS A 263 9.00 24.77 7.14
N SER A 264 10.04 24.39 6.40
CA SER A 264 11.39 24.95 6.42
C SER A 264 12.10 24.49 5.16
#